data_AF-A0A6N6S4G3-F1
#
_entry.id   AF-A0A6N6S4G3-F1
#
_cell.length_a   1.000
_cell.length_b   1.000
_cell.length_c   1.000
_cell.angle_alpha   90.00
_cell.angle_beta   90.00
_cell.angle_gamma   90.00
#
_symmetry.space_group_name_H-M   'P 1'
#
loop_
_entity.id
_entity.type
_entity.pdbx_description
1 polymer ?
#
loop_
_entity_poly.entity_id
_entity_poly.type
_entity_poly.pdbx_seq_one_letter_code
_entity_poly.pdbx_strand_id
1 'polypeptide(L)'
;MGFCPGIENYSRHISGRLPGQPPWTLLDYFPKDFLLIIDESHQMVPQLRGMYEGDRSRKLSLVEHGFRLPSALDNRPLSFAEFEKRVNQVIYVSATPGPYEIEKAGGVIVEQIIRPTGLADPEVEIRTAERQVDDLLEEIQKRVSAGERILVTTLTKRMAEDLTEYYRELGIKVRYLHSDIDTLERIAIIRDLRLGKFDVLVGINLLREGLDIPEVSLVAVLDADKEGYLRSETSLIQIFGRAARNVNGKVVLYADRITASMASAISETERRRRIQEKYNKEHGITPAGIKKSVTDILSTIYEADYYTVPLEKTPEPIDIPPEKISKTISALEREMKEAARSMEYETAAQKRDQIKRLRELEIKYLGSSEENP
;
A
#
# COMPACT_ATOMS: atom_id res chain seq x y z
N MET A 1 3.19 -16.79 39.88
CA MET A 1 3.10 -16.12 38.57
C MET A 1 3.00 -17.20 37.50
N GLY A 2 1.92 -17.20 36.70
CA GLY A 2 1.67 -18.20 35.65
C GLY A 2 1.95 -17.67 34.24
N PHE A 3 3.04 -16.93 34.06
CA PHE A 3 3.39 -16.28 32.80
C PHE A 3 4.90 -16.36 32.56
N CYS A 4 5.30 -16.49 31.29
CA CYS A 4 6.68 -16.35 30.84
C CYS A 4 6.71 -15.66 29.47
N PRO A 5 7.81 -14.97 29.12
CA PRO A 5 8.01 -14.50 27.76
C PRO A 5 7.99 -15.67 26.77
N GLY A 6 7.19 -15.55 25.71
CA GLY A 6 7.06 -16.62 24.72
C GLY A 6 6.07 -17.73 25.10
N ILE A 7 5.16 -17.49 26.06
CA ILE A 7 4.17 -18.46 26.52
C ILE A 7 3.29 -19.02 25.39
N GLU A 8 3.10 -18.27 24.29
CA GLU A 8 2.35 -18.70 23.12
C GLU A 8 2.91 -19.98 22.46
N ASN A 9 4.21 -20.24 22.60
CA ASN A 9 4.85 -21.47 22.10
C ASN A 9 4.33 -22.74 22.81
N TYR A 10 3.62 -22.58 23.93
CA TYR A 10 2.99 -23.65 24.69
C TYR A 10 1.46 -23.67 24.52
N SER A 11 0.90 -22.89 23.59
CA SER A 11 -0.55 -22.71 23.40
C SER A 11 -1.29 -24.04 23.24
N ARG A 12 -0.71 -25.02 22.54
CA ARG A 12 -1.28 -26.36 22.39
C ARG A 12 -1.50 -27.06 23.74
N HIS A 13 -0.49 -27.06 24.60
CA HIS A 13 -0.56 -27.70 25.91
C HIS A 13 -1.55 -26.98 26.83
N ILE A 14 -1.57 -25.65 26.78
CA ILE A 14 -2.49 -24.82 27.58
C ILE A 14 -3.93 -25.04 27.15
N SER A 15 -4.19 -25.14 25.84
CA SER A 15 -5.53 -25.37 25.29
C SER A 15 -5.97 -26.83 25.26
N GLY A 16 -5.12 -27.77 25.70
CA GLY A 16 -5.44 -29.20 25.68
C GLY A 16 -5.60 -29.82 24.28
N ARG A 17 -5.11 -29.15 23.23
CA ARG A 17 -5.20 -29.65 21.85
C ARG A 17 -4.24 -30.82 21.61
N LEU A 18 -4.60 -31.73 20.72
CA LEU A 18 -3.70 -32.80 20.29
C LEU A 18 -2.61 -32.26 19.33
N PRO A 19 -1.43 -32.91 19.25
CA PRO A 19 -0.42 -32.57 18.25
C PRO A 19 -0.99 -32.53 16.83
N GLY A 20 -0.62 -31.51 16.05
CA GLY A 20 -1.08 -31.31 14.68
C GLY A 20 -2.47 -30.68 14.55
N GLN A 21 -3.30 -30.64 15.60
CA GLN A 21 -4.62 -30.03 15.52
C GLN A 21 -4.53 -28.54 15.11
N PRO A 22 -5.50 -28.03 14.33
CA PRO A 22 -5.54 -26.62 13.99
C PRO A 22 -5.61 -25.74 15.25
N PRO A 23 -4.93 -24.57 15.25
CA PRO A 23 -5.10 -23.56 16.28
C PRO A 23 -6.53 -22.99 16.26
N TRP A 24 -6.96 -22.46 17.40
CA TRP A 24 -8.10 -21.53 17.44
C TRP A 24 -7.64 -20.18 16.91
N THR A 25 -8.45 -19.57 16.05
CA THR A 25 -8.21 -18.29 15.38
C THR A 25 -9.42 -17.39 15.54
N LEU A 26 -9.31 -16.14 15.06
CA LEU A 26 -10.42 -15.21 15.03
C LEU A 26 -11.65 -15.80 14.29
N LEU A 27 -11.45 -16.61 13.26
CA LEU A 27 -12.54 -17.24 12.50
C LEU A 27 -13.42 -18.13 13.37
N ASP A 28 -12.85 -18.76 14.40
CA ASP A 28 -13.59 -19.66 15.29
C ASP A 28 -14.48 -18.90 16.31
N TYR A 29 -14.31 -17.58 16.43
CA TYR A 29 -15.16 -16.72 17.26
C TYR A 29 -16.38 -16.19 16.49
N PHE A 30 -16.38 -16.28 15.17
CA PHE A 30 -17.52 -15.87 14.35
C PHE A 30 -18.62 -16.95 14.37
N PRO A 31 -19.89 -16.54 14.25
CA PRO A 31 -20.98 -17.46 13.89
C PRO A 31 -20.66 -18.22 12.60
N LYS A 32 -21.18 -19.44 12.46
CA LYS A 32 -20.89 -20.31 11.29
C LYS A 32 -21.32 -19.70 9.94
N ASP A 33 -22.25 -18.75 9.96
CA ASP A 33 -22.85 -18.08 8.81
C ASP A 33 -22.23 -16.71 8.52
N PHE A 34 -21.05 -16.40 9.07
CA PHE A 34 -20.37 -15.14 8.78
C PHE A 34 -20.02 -14.98 7.29
N LEU A 35 -19.92 -13.73 6.86
CA LEU A 35 -19.42 -13.32 5.57
C LEU A 35 -17.96 -12.89 5.69
N LEU A 36 -17.09 -13.47 4.85
CA LEU A 36 -15.71 -13.03 4.69
C LEU A 36 -15.58 -12.16 3.44
N ILE A 37 -14.93 -11.01 3.57
CA ILE A 37 -14.51 -10.20 2.42
C ILE A 37 -12.99 -10.22 2.39
N ILE A 38 -12.42 -10.63 1.26
CA ILE A 38 -10.98 -10.61 1.03
C ILE A 38 -10.68 -9.49 0.04
N ASP A 39 -10.20 -8.38 0.56
CA ASP A 39 -9.71 -7.27 -0.25
C ASP A 39 -8.37 -7.61 -0.90
N GLU A 40 -8.09 -7.01 -2.06
CA GLU A 40 -6.94 -7.32 -2.92
C GLU A 40 -6.65 -8.82 -3.02
N SER A 41 -7.69 -9.60 -3.32
CA SER A 41 -7.67 -11.08 -3.21
C SER A 41 -6.51 -11.74 -3.95
N HIS A 42 -6.08 -11.14 -5.06
CA HIS A 42 -4.99 -11.62 -5.90
C HIS A 42 -3.63 -11.62 -5.19
N GLN A 43 -3.46 -10.83 -4.13
CA GLN A 43 -2.31 -10.86 -3.22
C GLN A 43 -2.62 -11.62 -1.94
N MET A 44 -3.80 -11.38 -1.35
CA MET A 44 -4.17 -11.95 -0.05
C MET A 44 -4.32 -13.47 -0.09
N VAL A 45 -4.86 -14.06 -1.16
CA VAL A 45 -5.01 -15.52 -1.28
C VAL A 45 -3.65 -16.23 -1.34
N PRO A 46 -2.69 -15.83 -2.20
CA PRO A 46 -1.33 -16.35 -2.14
C PRO A 46 -0.65 -16.17 -0.78
N GLN A 47 -0.86 -15.02 -0.12
CA GLN A 47 -0.30 -14.76 1.19
C GLN A 47 -0.84 -15.75 2.23
N LEU A 48 -2.16 -15.92 2.32
CA LEU A 48 -2.80 -16.90 3.22
C LEU A 48 -2.29 -18.31 2.98
N ARG A 49 -2.05 -18.69 1.73
CA ARG A 49 -1.50 -20.00 1.37
C ARG A 49 -0.05 -20.18 1.86
N GLY A 50 0.76 -19.13 1.80
CA GLY A 50 2.17 -19.16 2.19
C GLY A 50 2.43 -19.11 3.71
N MET A 51 1.49 -18.61 4.51
CA MET A 51 1.69 -18.37 5.95
C MET A 51 2.12 -19.62 6.74
N TYR A 52 1.46 -20.76 6.50
CA TYR A 52 1.75 -22.01 7.21
C TYR A 52 3.16 -22.53 6.92
N GLU A 53 3.54 -22.64 5.65
CA GLU A 53 4.87 -23.17 5.29
C GLU A 53 6.00 -22.23 5.70
N GLY A 54 5.79 -20.90 5.57
CA GLY A 54 6.77 -19.90 6.03
C GLY A 54 7.00 -19.96 7.54
N ASP A 55 5.92 -20.02 8.33
CA ASP A 55 6.03 -20.14 9.79
C ASP A 55 6.67 -21.46 10.21
N ARG A 56 6.26 -22.57 9.56
CA ARG A 56 6.78 -23.91 9.85
C ARG A 56 8.27 -24.03 9.54
N SER A 57 8.73 -23.53 8.40
CA SER A 57 10.15 -23.56 8.02
C SER A 57 11.02 -22.83 9.05
N ARG A 58 10.62 -21.63 9.44
CA ARG A 58 11.32 -20.83 10.47
C ARG A 58 11.36 -21.54 11.82
N LYS A 59 10.25 -22.13 12.26
CA LYS A 59 10.18 -22.81 13.56
C LYS A 59 10.89 -24.15 13.58
N LEU A 60 10.93 -24.87 12.45
CA LEU A 60 11.65 -26.13 12.34
C LEU A 60 13.13 -25.95 12.67
N SER A 61 13.77 -24.91 12.12
CA SER A 61 15.16 -24.57 12.45
C SER A 61 15.37 -24.31 13.95
N LEU A 62 14.45 -23.60 14.61
CA LEU A 62 14.51 -23.38 16.06
C LEU A 62 14.39 -24.68 16.86
N VAL A 63 13.58 -25.63 16.40
CA VAL A 63 13.42 -26.94 17.03
C VAL A 63 14.65 -27.80 16.82
N GLU A 64 15.19 -27.85 15.60
CA GLU A 64 16.39 -28.62 15.24
C GLU A 64 17.62 -28.17 16.05
N HIS A 65 17.75 -26.87 16.32
CA HIS A 65 18.83 -26.32 17.14
C HIS A 65 18.51 -26.31 18.66
N GLY A 66 17.40 -26.91 19.09
CA GLY A 66 17.06 -27.07 20.52
C GLY A 66 16.58 -25.79 21.23
N PHE A 67 16.29 -24.71 20.51
CA PHE A 67 15.73 -23.48 21.09
C PHE A 67 14.26 -23.62 21.47
N ARG A 68 13.51 -24.52 20.81
CA ARG A 68 12.09 -24.75 21.06
C ARG A 68 11.78 -26.25 21.11
N LEU A 69 10.78 -26.63 21.91
CA LEU A 69 10.22 -27.98 21.89
C LEU A 69 9.46 -28.25 20.58
N PRO A 70 9.33 -29.51 20.13
CA PRO A 70 8.56 -29.85 18.93
C PRO A 70 7.10 -29.35 18.97
N SER A 71 6.50 -29.24 20.16
CA SER A 71 5.14 -28.72 20.34
C SER A 71 4.97 -27.25 19.94
N ALA A 72 6.06 -26.48 19.81
CA ALA A 72 6.00 -25.09 19.36
C ALA A 72 5.53 -24.97 17.90
N LEU A 73 5.67 -26.04 17.10
CA LEU A 73 5.14 -26.12 15.73
C LEU A 73 3.60 -26.09 15.69
N ASP A 74 2.93 -26.44 16.79
CA ASP A 74 1.46 -26.45 16.89
C ASP A 74 0.87 -25.08 17.29
N ASN A 75 1.74 -24.13 17.69
CA ASN A 75 1.41 -22.72 17.73
C ASN A 75 1.74 -22.15 16.35
N ARG A 76 0.78 -22.02 15.44
CA ARG A 76 1.04 -21.74 14.02
C ARG A 76 -0.16 -21.02 13.39
N PRO A 77 -0.06 -20.47 12.18
CA PRO A 77 -1.24 -20.11 11.40
C PRO A 77 -1.97 -21.36 10.87
N LEU A 78 -3.17 -21.16 10.35
CA LEU A 78 -3.91 -22.18 9.62
C LEU A 78 -3.19 -22.50 8.31
N SER A 79 -3.23 -23.77 7.90
CA SER A 79 -2.98 -24.13 6.51
C SER A 79 -4.14 -23.67 5.63
N PHE A 80 -3.90 -23.53 4.34
CA PHE A 80 -4.92 -23.06 3.40
C PHE A 80 -6.17 -23.96 3.40
N ALA A 81 -5.98 -25.28 3.46
CA ALA A 81 -7.09 -26.24 3.54
C ALA A 81 -7.87 -26.15 4.86
N GLU A 82 -7.22 -25.80 5.97
CA GLU A 82 -7.90 -25.56 7.26
C GLU A 82 -8.70 -24.25 7.26
N PHE A 83 -8.19 -23.24 6.56
CA PHE A 83 -8.90 -21.98 6.29
C PHE A 83 -10.13 -22.24 5.43
N GLU A 84 -10.01 -22.90 4.28
CA GLU A 84 -11.15 -23.20 3.39
C GLU A 84 -12.29 -23.94 4.11
N LYS A 85 -11.97 -24.84 5.03
CA LYS A 85 -12.98 -25.58 5.82
C LYS A 85 -13.74 -24.72 6.83
N ARG A 86 -13.21 -23.55 7.20
CA ARG A 86 -13.80 -22.64 8.20
C ARG A 86 -14.63 -21.53 7.59
N VAL A 87 -14.44 -21.27 6.30
CA VAL A 87 -15.10 -20.15 5.65
C VAL A 87 -16.35 -20.63 4.94
N ASN A 88 -17.46 -19.94 5.21
CA ASN A 88 -18.77 -20.25 4.63
C ASN A 88 -19.01 -19.47 3.34
N GLN A 89 -19.19 -18.14 3.44
CA GLN A 89 -19.38 -17.26 2.29
C GLN A 89 -18.19 -16.29 2.15
N VAL A 90 -17.71 -16.12 0.92
CA VAL A 90 -16.57 -15.26 0.60
C VAL A 90 -16.89 -14.35 -0.56
N ILE A 91 -16.56 -13.06 -0.41
CA ILE A 91 -16.46 -12.12 -1.52
C ILE A 91 -14.98 -11.81 -1.73
N TYR A 92 -14.47 -12.16 -2.90
CA TYR A 92 -13.12 -11.77 -3.34
C TYR A 92 -13.22 -10.42 -4.05
N VAL A 93 -12.51 -9.42 -3.53
CA VAL A 93 -12.47 -8.08 -4.12
C VAL A 93 -11.11 -7.88 -4.76
N SER A 94 -11.08 -7.70 -6.07
CA SER A 94 -9.85 -7.45 -6.84
C SER A 94 -10.19 -6.88 -8.22
N ALA A 95 -9.38 -5.93 -8.69
CA ALA A 95 -9.43 -5.48 -10.09
C ALA A 95 -8.85 -6.50 -11.08
N THR A 96 -8.09 -7.47 -10.55
CA THR A 96 -7.34 -8.50 -11.28
C THR A 96 -7.42 -9.83 -10.51
N PRO A 97 -8.59 -10.48 -10.39
CA PRO A 97 -8.75 -11.70 -9.62
C PRO A 97 -7.82 -12.81 -10.12
N GLY A 98 -7.22 -13.56 -9.19
CA GLY A 98 -6.36 -14.69 -9.52
C GLY A 98 -7.14 -15.95 -9.96
N PRO A 99 -6.42 -17.00 -10.41
CA PRO A 99 -7.05 -18.23 -10.88
C PRO A 99 -7.91 -18.93 -9.83
N TYR A 100 -7.49 -18.89 -8.55
CA TYR A 100 -8.22 -19.53 -7.46
C TYR A 100 -9.58 -18.86 -7.24
N GLU A 101 -9.60 -17.53 -7.26
CA GLU A 101 -10.83 -16.76 -7.06
C GLU A 101 -11.81 -16.98 -8.21
N ILE A 102 -11.31 -16.99 -9.45
CA ILE A 102 -12.12 -17.27 -10.65
C ILE A 102 -12.72 -18.68 -10.59
N GLU A 103 -11.93 -19.68 -10.20
CA GLU A 103 -12.38 -21.06 -10.05
C GLU A 103 -13.45 -21.17 -8.94
N LYS A 104 -13.19 -20.60 -7.76
CA LYS A 104 -14.11 -20.64 -6.62
C LYS A 104 -15.39 -19.86 -6.83
N ALA A 105 -15.35 -18.80 -7.63
CA ALA A 105 -16.54 -18.03 -7.98
C ALA A 105 -17.54 -18.81 -8.84
N GLY A 106 -17.10 -19.91 -9.49
CA GLY A 106 -18.00 -20.78 -10.26
C GLY A 106 -18.75 -20.06 -11.39
N GLY A 107 -18.17 -18.99 -11.93
CA GLY A 107 -18.78 -18.14 -12.97
C GLY A 107 -19.58 -16.94 -12.45
N VAL A 108 -19.75 -16.76 -11.14
CA VAL A 108 -20.42 -15.58 -10.56
C VAL A 108 -19.41 -14.44 -10.38
N ILE A 109 -19.20 -13.67 -11.45
CA ILE A 109 -18.31 -12.49 -11.45
C ILE A 109 -19.18 -11.24 -11.54
N VAL A 110 -19.02 -10.33 -10.57
CA VAL A 110 -19.70 -9.03 -10.56
C VAL A 110 -18.67 -7.96 -10.92
N GLU A 111 -18.86 -7.30 -12.07
CA GLU A 111 -17.98 -6.22 -12.52
C GLU A 111 -18.49 -4.86 -12.03
N GLN A 112 -17.60 -4.07 -11.41
CA GLN A 112 -17.85 -2.67 -11.07
C GLN A 112 -16.77 -1.78 -11.70
N ILE A 113 -17.08 -1.23 -12.88
CA ILE A 113 -16.11 -0.48 -13.71
C ILE A 113 -16.36 1.03 -13.67
N ILE A 114 -17.60 1.46 -13.43
CA ILE A 114 -17.97 2.89 -13.42
C ILE A 114 -17.46 3.55 -12.14
N ARG A 115 -16.67 4.62 -12.29
CA ARG A 115 -16.21 5.43 -11.16
C ARG A 115 -17.25 6.52 -10.85
N PRO A 116 -17.53 6.81 -9.57
CA PRO A 116 -18.48 7.87 -9.19
C PRO A 116 -18.15 9.25 -9.77
N THR A 117 -16.87 9.54 -10.01
CA THR A 117 -16.41 10.82 -10.56
C THR A 117 -16.39 10.89 -12.09
N GLY A 118 -16.80 9.82 -12.77
CA GLY A 118 -16.70 9.70 -14.22
C GLY A 118 -15.28 9.54 -14.75
N LEU A 119 -14.26 9.38 -13.90
CA LEU A 119 -12.90 9.12 -14.36
C LEU A 119 -12.82 7.80 -15.13
N ALA A 120 -12.25 7.86 -16.33
CA ALA A 120 -12.01 6.72 -17.19
C ALA A 120 -10.64 6.09 -16.92
N ASP A 121 -10.48 4.83 -17.32
CA ASP A 121 -9.18 4.16 -17.40
C ASP A 121 -8.26 4.93 -18.36
N PRO A 122 -6.94 4.98 -18.10
CA PRO A 122 -6.02 5.83 -18.85
C PRO A 122 -5.85 5.38 -20.30
N GLU A 123 -5.39 6.30 -21.15
CA GLU A 123 -4.91 5.94 -22.48
C GLU A 123 -3.58 5.21 -22.35
N VAL A 124 -3.38 4.14 -23.12
CA VAL A 124 -2.12 3.36 -23.12
C VAL A 124 -1.46 3.51 -24.50
N GLU A 125 -0.24 4.05 -24.51
CA GLU A 125 0.58 4.21 -25.71
C GLU A 125 1.79 3.27 -25.64
N ILE A 126 2.18 2.66 -26.77
CA ILE A 126 3.41 1.87 -26.88
C ILE A 126 4.44 2.67 -27.68
N ARG A 127 5.66 2.78 -27.15
CA ARG A 127 6.81 3.43 -27.78
C ARG A 127 8.01 2.48 -27.83
N THR A 128 8.93 2.73 -28.76
CA THR A 128 10.17 1.95 -28.89
C THR A 128 11.05 2.06 -27.64
N ALA A 129 11.74 0.98 -27.26
CA ALA A 129 12.63 0.99 -26.10
C ALA A 129 14.00 1.64 -26.41
N GLU A 130 14.36 1.79 -27.69
CA GLU A 130 15.69 2.29 -28.12
C GLU A 130 16.06 3.64 -27.51
N ARG A 131 15.08 4.55 -27.38
CA ARG A 131 15.27 5.91 -26.84
C ARG A 131 14.40 6.18 -25.62
N GLN A 132 14.07 5.13 -24.85
CA GLN A 132 13.10 5.22 -23.76
C GLN A 132 13.47 6.27 -22.69
N VAL A 133 14.76 6.46 -22.40
CA VAL A 133 15.23 7.42 -21.39
C VAL A 133 15.05 8.88 -21.86
N ASP A 134 15.40 9.17 -23.11
CA ASP A 134 15.27 10.50 -23.71
C ASP A 134 13.80 10.88 -23.92
N ASP A 135 13.02 9.97 -24.50
CA ASP A 135 11.59 10.19 -24.75
C ASP A 135 10.81 10.42 -23.44
N LEU A 136 11.13 9.62 -22.41
CA LEU A 136 10.55 9.80 -21.09
C LEU A 136 10.92 11.15 -20.46
N LEU A 137 12.15 11.64 -20.68
CA LEU A 137 12.55 12.96 -20.19
C LEU A 137 11.68 14.07 -20.80
N GLU A 138 11.42 14.02 -22.11
CA GLU A 138 10.54 14.98 -22.77
C GLU A 138 9.11 14.93 -22.21
N GLU A 139 8.57 13.73 -21.99
CA GLU A 139 7.25 13.57 -21.36
C GLU A 139 7.24 14.10 -19.92
N ILE A 140 8.26 13.79 -19.12
CA ILE A 140 8.41 14.33 -17.76
C ILE A 140 8.37 15.85 -17.78
N GLN A 141 9.14 16.51 -18.66
CA GLN A 141 9.18 17.98 -18.74
C GLN A 141 7.81 18.58 -19.08
N LYS A 142 7.05 17.95 -19.98
CA LYS A 142 5.67 18.37 -20.32
C LYS A 142 4.76 18.29 -19.08
N ARG A 143 4.84 17.19 -18.31
CA ARG A 143 4.01 16.97 -17.10
C ARG A 143 4.40 17.89 -15.94
N VAL A 144 5.69 18.09 -15.72
CA VAL A 144 6.20 19.02 -14.70
C VAL A 144 5.72 20.45 -15.00
N SER A 145 5.74 20.87 -16.26
CA SER A 145 5.24 22.20 -16.68
C SER A 145 3.73 22.36 -16.43
N ALA A 146 2.97 21.26 -16.40
CA ALA A 146 1.55 21.25 -16.05
C ALA A 146 1.28 21.09 -14.53
N GLY A 147 2.33 20.98 -13.70
CA GLY A 147 2.21 20.75 -12.26
C GLY A 147 1.72 19.34 -11.89
N GLU A 148 1.87 18.38 -12.80
CA GLU A 148 1.44 16.98 -12.62
C GLU A 148 2.60 16.11 -12.09
N ARG A 149 2.29 14.87 -11.70
CA ARG A 149 3.27 13.90 -11.18
C ARG A 149 3.42 12.69 -12.09
N ILE A 150 4.59 12.07 -12.00
CA ILE A 150 4.98 10.96 -12.86
C ILE A 150 5.42 9.78 -12.00
N LEU A 151 4.93 8.59 -12.35
CA LEU A 151 5.44 7.33 -11.82
C LEU A 151 6.19 6.59 -12.92
N VAL A 152 7.38 6.07 -12.59
CA VAL A 152 8.19 5.31 -13.53
C VAL A 152 8.49 3.94 -12.92
N THR A 153 8.11 2.87 -13.62
CA THR A 153 8.44 1.51 -13.22
C THR A 153 9.60 0.96 -14.05
N THR A 154 10.66 0.52 -13.39
CA THR A 154 11.80 -0.18 -14.01
C THR A 154 11.76 -1.67 -13.65
N LEU A 155 12.73 -2.46 -14.13
CA LEU A 155 12.85 -3.88 -13.79
C LEU A 155 13.91 -4.17 -12.73
N THR A 156 14.97 -3.37 -12.66
CA THR A 156 16.13 -3.64 -11.80
C THR A 156 16.43 -2.46 -10.88
N LYS A 157 17.02 -2.76 -9.71
CA LYS A 157 17.48 -1.74 -8.75
C LYS A 157 18.47 -0.79 -9.40
N ARG A 158 19.46 -1.36 -10.09
CA ARG A 158 20.48 -0.60 -10.80
C ARG A 158 19.89 0.38 -11.82
N MET A 159 18.95 -0.06 -12.65
CA MET A 159 18.31 0.81 -13.62
C MET A 159 17.48 1.92 -12.96
N ALA A 160 16.82 1.65 -11.83
CA ALA A 160 16.12 2.70 -11.08
C ALA A 160 17.10 3.73 -10.49
N GLU A 161 18.24 3.27 -9.97
CA GLU A 161 19.32 4.10 -9.43
C GLU A 161 19.94 4.97 -10.53
N ASP A 162 20.42 4.36 -11.61
CA ASP A 162 21.05 5.01 -12.76
C ASP A 162 20.09 6.05 -13.39
N LEU A 163 18.81 5.70 -13.58
CA LEU A 163 17.80 6.61 -14.13
C LEU A 163 17.52 7.80 -13.21
N THR A 164 17.45 7.55 -11.90
CA THR A 164 17.21 8.59 -10.90
C THR A 164 18.38 9.56 -10.82
N GLU A 165 19.62 9.05 -10.89
CA GLU A 165 20.83 9.87 -10.91
C GLU A 165 20.89 10.71 -12.20
N TYR A 166 20.70 10.08 -13.35
CA TYR A 166 20.70 10.76 -14.65
C TYR A 166 19.68 11.93 -14.70
N TYR A 167 18.42 11.68 -14.31
CA TYR A 167 17.41 12.75 -14.29
C TYR A 167 17.71 13.84 -13.26
N ARG A 168 18.34 13.49 -12.14
CA ARG A 168 18.76 14.48 -11.13
C ARG A 168 19.87 15.39 -11.67
N GLU A 169 20.84 14.85 -12.38
CA GLU A 169 21.91 15.64 -13.03
C GLU A 169 21.36 16.63 -14.07
N LEU A 170 20.26 16.26 -14.73
CA LEU A 170 19.53 17.13 -15.66
C LEU A 170 18.55 18.11 -14.97
N GLY A 171 18.56 18.17 -13.63
CA GLY A 171 17.77 19.12 -12.85
C GLY A 171 16.31 18.71 -12.60
N ILE A 172 15.91 17.47 -12.92
CA ILE A 172 14.58 16.96 -12.59
C ILE A 172 14.51 16.61 -11.10
N LYS A 173 13.44 17.03 -10.42
CA LYS A 173 13.16 16.64 -9.04
C LYS A 173 12.64 15.21 -9.02
N VAL A 174 13.53 14.25 -8.84
CA VAL A 174 13.25 12.82 -8.88
C VAL A 174 13.68 12.11 -7.59
N ARG A 175 12.89 11.13 -7.15
CA ARG A 175 13.22 10.22 -6.04
C ARG A 175 13.04 8.77 -6.46
N TYR A 176 13.88 7.89 -5.92
CA TYR A 176 13.77 6.45 -6.06
C TYR A 176 13.06 5.87 -4.83
N LEU A 177 12.01 5.07 -5.07
CA LEU A 177 11.35 4.27 -4.05
C LEU A 177 12.03 2.90 -3.93
N HIS A 178 13.02 2.79 -3.05
CA HIS A 178 13.73 1.54 -2.81
C HIS A 178 12.82 0.50 -2.13
N SER A 179 13.12 -0.78 -2.35
CA SER A 179 12.28 -1.91 -1.87
C SER A 179 12.40 -2.16 -0.37
N ASP A 180 13.53 -1.77 0.22
CA ASP A 180 13.91 -2.03 1.61
C ASP A 180 13.63 -0.83 2.54
N ILE A 181 12.88 0.18 2.09
CA ILE A 181 12.46 1.30 2.95
C ILE A 181 11.35 0.85 3.91
N ASP A 182 11.35 1.44 5.10
CA ASP A 182 10.28 1.20 6.07
C ASP A 182 8.95 1.82 5.60
N THR A 183 7.85 1.30 6.11
CA THR A 183 6.49 1.74 5.77
C THR A 183 6.31 3.23 6.03
N LEU A 184 6.80 3.75 7.16
CA LEU A 184 6.70 5.17 7.51
C LEU A 184 7.47 6.07 6.53
N GLU A 185 8.66 5.64 6.12
CA GLU A 185 9.48 6.36 5.14
C GLU A 185 8.80 6.36 3.76
N ARG A 186 8.25 5.22 3.32
CA ARG A 186 7.48 5.11 2.08
C ARG A 186 6.33 6.12 2.04
N ILE A 187 5.59 6.24 3.14
CA ILE A 187 4.47 7.18 3.27
C ILE A 187 4.96 8.63 3.18
N ALA A 188 6.09 8.95 3.83
CA ALA A 188 6.68 10.29 3.76
C ALA A 188 7.09 10.66 2.33
N ILE A 189 7.69 9.73 1.58
CA ILE A 189 8.06 9.93 0.17
C ILE A 189 6.80 10.17 -0.68
N ILE A 190 5.76 9.36 -0.51
CA ILE A 190 4.49 9.50 -1.23
C ILE A 190 3.84 10.87 -0.93
N ARG A 191 3.82 11.27 0.34
CA ARG A 191 3.31 12.58 0.75
C ARG A 191 4.09 13.72 0.09
N ASP A 192 5.42 13.61 0.05
CA ASP A 192 6.28 14.64 -0.51
C ASP A 192 6.13 14.74 -2.05
N LEU A 193 5.82 13.64 -2.75
CA LEU A 193 5.40 13.66 -4.15
C LEU A 193 4.08 14.44 -4.33
N ARG A 194 3.09 14.18 -3.48
CA ARG A 194 1.80 14.89 -3.51
C ARG A 194 1.94 16.39 -3.24
N LEU A 195 2.81 16.75 -2.31
CA LEU A 195 3.13 18.15 -2.01
C LEU A 195 3.94 18.84 -3.12
N GLY A 196 4.45 18.10 -4.11
CA GLY A 196 5.28 18.66 -5.17
C GLY A 196 6.69 19.04 -4.72
N LYS A 197 7.20 18.43 -3.64
CA LYS A 197 8.62 18.57 -3.29
C LYS A 197 9.51 17.94 -4.36
N PHE A 198 8.99 16.93 -5.04
CA PHE A 198 9.54 16.35 -6.24
C PHE A 198 8.41 15.92 -7.17
N ASP A 199 8.74 15.67 -8.44
CA ASP A 199 7.75 15.49 -9.51
C ASP A 199 7.71 14.05 -10.04
N VAL A 200 8.83 13.32 -9.95
CA VAL A 200 8.99 11.98 -10.53
C VAL A 200 9.35 10.96 -9.44
N LEU A 201 8.59 9.87 -9.36
CA LEU A 201 8.90 8.72 -8.50
C LEU A 201 9.28 7.50 -9.36
N VAL A 202 10.53 7.07 -9.25
CA VAL A 202 11.03 5.86 -9.91
C VAL A 202 10.93 4.69 -8.93
N GLY A 203 10.55 3.51 -9.39
CA GLY A 203 10.59 2.30 -8.56
C GLY A 203 10.48 1.02 -9.39
N ILE A 204 10.67 -0.13 -8.76
CA ILE A 204 10.53 -1.43 -9.43
C ILE A 204 9.10 -1.93 -9.31
N ASN A 205 8.59 -1.96 -8.08
CA ASN A 205 7.25 -2.40 -7.75
C ASN A 205 6.48 -1.27 -7.05
N LEU A 206 5.77 -0.48 -7.86
CA LEU A 206 4.88 0.59 -7.42
C LEU A 206 3.46 0.08 -7.15
N LEU A 207 3.25 -1.23 -7.04
CA LEU A 207 1.92 -1.84 -6.83
C LEU A 207 1.50 -1.93 -5.37
N ARG A 208 2.40 -1.67 -4.40
CA ARG A 208 2.02 -1.77 -2.99
C ARG A 208 1.05 -0.64 -2.60
N GLU A 209 0.23 -0.96 -1.62
CA GLU A 209 -0.77 -0.10 -0.98
C GLU A 209 -0.22 1.30 -0.65
N GLY A 210 -1.11 2.30 -0.67
CA GLY A 210 -0.77 3.70 -0.34
C GLY A 210 -0.35 4.58 -1.53
N LEU A 211 -0.15 4.03 -2.74
CA LEU A 211 0.11 4.79 -3.97
C LEU A 211 -1.20 5.23 -4.66
N ASP A 212 -2.07 5.90 -3.92
CA ASP A 212 -3.26 6.56 -4.43
C ASP A 212 -2.99 8.07 -4.54
N ILE A 213 -2.61 8.52 -5.74
CA ILE A 213 -2.12 9.88 -5.99
C ILE A 213 -2.88 10.50 -7.16
N PRO A 214 -3.93 11.30 -6.91
CA PRO A 214 -4.69 12.00 -7.97
C PRO A 214 -3.83 12.92 -8.84
N GLU A 215 -2.71 13.41 -8.29
CA GLU A 215 -1.79 14.30 -8.98
C GLU A 215 -0.96 13.58 -10.08
N VAL A 216 -0.94 12.23 -10.11
CA VAL A 216 -0.23 11.46 -11.13
C VAL A 216 -1.04 11.43 -12.44
N SER A 217 -0.46 11.98 -13.50
CA SER A 217 -1.05 11.97 -14.85
C SER A 217 -0.29 11.08 -15.83
N LEU A 218 0.95 10.69 -15.51
CA LEU A 218 1.77 9.82 -16.37
C LEU A 218 2.32 8.64 -15.57
N VAL A 219 2.13 7.44 -16.11
CA VAL A 219 2.79 6.21 -15.65
C VAL A 219 3.63 5.66 -16.80
N ALA A 220 4.94 5.63 -16.62
CA ALA A 220 5.88 5.10 -17.60
C ALA A 220 6.35 3.71 -17.18
N VAL A 221 6.27 2.75 -18.09
CA VAL A 221 6.72 1.37 -17.87
C VAL A 221 7.89 1.10 -18.79
N LEU A 222 9.10 1.14 -18.24
CA LEU A 222 10.31 0.80 -18.97
C LEU A 222 10.42 -0.72 -19.14
N ASP A 223 11.01 -1.13 -20.26
CA ASP A 223 11.18 -2.54 -20.63
C ASP A 223 9.89 -3.37 -20.47
N ALA A 224 8.78 -2.84 -21.00
CA ALA A 224 7.45 -3.44 -20.85
C ALA A 224 7.30 -4.81 -21.53
N ASP A 225 8.18 -5.14 -22.48
CA ASP A 225 8.20 -6.40 -23.23
C ASP A 225 8.97 -7.54 -22.54
N LYS A 226 9.60 -7.26 -21.38
CA LYS A 226 10.33 -8.27 -20.60
C LYS A 226 9.36 -8.97 -19.67
N GLU A 227 8.93 -10.15 -20.08
CA GLU A 227 8.00 -10.97 -19.32
C GLU A 227 8.57 -11.37 -17.95
N GLY A 228 7.66 -11.56 -16.99
CA GLY A 228 7.98 -11.86 -15.60
C GLY A 228 6.90 -11.31 -14.68
N TYR A 229 7.06 -11.50 -13.37
CA TYR A 229 6.06 -11.08 -12.39
C TYR A 229 5.67 -9.60 -12.51
N LEU A 230 6.65 -8.70 -12.73
CA LEU A 230 6.42 -7.25 -12.81
C LEU A 230 5.77 -6.78 -14.12
N ARG A 231 5.65 -7.65 -15.12
CA ARG A 231 5.09 -7.38 -16.45
C ARG A 231 4.04 -8.41 -16.87
N SER A 232 3.49 -9.15 -15.90
CA SER A 232 2.32 -9.98 -16.12
C SER A 232 1.11 -9.11 -16.43
N GLU A 233 0.09 -9.71 -17.05
CA GLU A 233 -1.21 -9.06 -17.29
C GLU A 233 -1.75 -8.38 -16.02
N THR A 234 -1.75 -9.12 -14.89
CA THR A 234 -2.21 -8.61 -13.59
C THR A 234 -1.41 -7.41 -13.12
N SER A 235 -0.08 -7.47 -13.19
CA SER A 235 0.79 -6.36 -12.78
C SER A 235 0.61 -5.15 -13.68
N LEU A 236 0.49 -5.33 -14.99
CA LEU A 236 0.30 -4.23 -15.93
C LEU A 236 -1.04 -3.52 -15.69
N ILE A 237 -2.15 -4.24 -15.54
CA ILE A 237 -3.46 -3.63 -15.23
C ILE A 237 -3.38 -2.82 -13.92
N GLN A 238 -2.71 -3.34 -12.90
CA GLN A 238 -2.51 -2.64 -11.62
C GLN A 238 -1.62 -1.39 -11.76
N ILE A 239 -0.58 -1.44 -12.60
CA ILE A 239 0.27 -0.28 -12.93
C ILE A 239 -0.57 0.78 -13.66
N PHE A 240 -1.38 0.39 -14.63
CA PHE A 240 -2.20 1.31 -15.42
C PHE A 240 -3.22 2.02 -14.53
N GLY A 241 -3.80 1.29 -13.57
CA GLY A 241 -4.72 1.83 -12.57
C GLY A 241 -4.15 3.02 -11.77
N ARG A 242 -2.82 3.18 -11.69
CA ARG A 242 -2.19 4.33 -11.01
C ARG A 242 -2.39 5.66 -11.75
N ALA A 243 -2.61 5.62 -13.07
CA ALA A 243 -2.95 6.81 -13.86
C ALA A 243 -4.46 7.09 -13.91
N ALA A 244 -5.31 6.14 -13.51
CA ALA A 244 -6.78 6.24 -13.65
C ALA A 244 -7.46 7.23 -12.69
N ARG A 245 -6.68 7.95 -11.88
CA ARG A 245 -7.18 8.93 -10.88
C ARG A 245 -7.06 10.37 -11.34
N ASN A 246 -6.49 10.59 -12.52
CA ASN A 246 -6.31 11.89 -13.11
C ASN A 246 -7.06 11.94 -14.45
N VAL A 247 -7.69 13.07 -14.76
CA VAL A 247 -8.41 13.27 -16.02
C VAL A 247 -7.47 13.19 -17.22
N ASN A 248 -6.21 13.60 -17.04
CA ASN A 248 -5.15 13.54 -18.04
C ASN A 248 -4.31 12.24 -17.94
N GLY A 249 -4.83 11.23 -17.24
CA GLY A 249 -4.15 9.97 -16.98
C GLY A 249 -3.73 9.25 -18.27
N LYS A 250 -2.43 9.00 -18.41
CA LYS A 250 -1.82 8.31 -19.53
C LYS A 250 -0.76 7.31 -19.05
N VAL A 251 -0.66 6.20 -19.77
CA VAL A 251 0.37 5.18 -19.60
C VAL A 251 1.22 5.12 -20.86
N VAL A 252 2.54 5.08 -20.70
CA VAL A 252 3.49 4.83 -21.80
C VAL A 252 4.25 3.54 -21.52
N LEU A 253 4.16 2.59 -22.45
CA LEU A 253 4.89 1.32 -22.43
C LEU A 253 6.07 1.43 -23.38
N TYR A 254 7.30 1.32 -22.86
CA TYR A 254 8.49 1.25 -23.69
C TYR A 254 8.81 -0.21 -23.98
N ALA A 255 8.66 -0.61 -25.23
CA ALA A 255 8.75 -1.99 -25.67
C ALA A 255 9.05 -2.08 -27.17
N ASP A 256 9.91 -3.05 -27.54
CA ASP A 256 10.21 -3.33 -28.96
C ASP A 256 9.22 -4.31 -29.60
N ARG A 257 8.46 -5.04 -28.76
CA ARG A 257 7.46 -6.02 -29.18
C ARG A 257 6.29 -6.03 -28.22
N ILE A 258 5.10 -6.38 -28.72
CA ILE A 258 3.90 -6.55 -27.91
C ILE A 258 3.85 -8.00 -27.41
N THR A 259 3.93 -8.20 -26.10
CA THR A 259 3.78 -9.52 -25.47
C THR A 259 2.30 -9.88 -25.28
N ALA A 260 2.00 -11.15 -24.98
CA ALA A 260 0.64 -11.58 -24.65
C ALA A 260 0.09 -10.84 -23.42
N SER A 261 0.91 -10.68 -22.38
CA SER A 261 0.53 -9.92 -21.17
C SER A 261 0.19 -8.46 -21.47
N MET A 262 0.97 -7.80 -22.34
CA MET A 262 0.69 -6.43 -22.78
C MET A 262 -0.63 -6.36 -23.56
N ALA A 263 -0.81 -7.24 -24.55
CA ALA A 263 -2.01 -7.25 -25.38
C ALA A 263 -3.29 -7.44 -24.54
N SER A 264 -3.28 -8.39 -23.60
CA SER A 264 -4.40 -8.61 -22.67
C SER A 264 -4.67 -7.40 -21.79
N ALA A 265 -3.64 -6.83 -21.16
CA ALA A 265 -3.78 -5.68 -20.26
C ALA A 265 -4.29 -4.43 -21.00
N ILE A 266 -3.79 -4.16 -22.21
CA ILE A 266 -4.22 -3.04 -23.06
C ILE A 266 -5.69 -3.23 -23.47
N SER A 267 -6.03 -4.43 -23.97
CA SER A 267 -7.39 -4.77 -24.41
C SER A 267 -8.42 -4.57 -23.28
N GLU A 268 -8.11 -5.05 -22.07
CA GLU A 268 -9.02 -4.90 -20.92
C GLU A 268 -9.15 -3.43 -20.49
N THR A 269 -8.06 -2.68 -20.50
CA THR A 269 -8.06 -1.24 -20.15
C THR A 269 -8.88 -0.43 -21.16
N GLU A 270 -8.72 -0.72 -22.46
CA GLU A 270 -9.53 -0.10 -23.51
C GLU A 270 -11.01 -0.49 -23.41
N ARG A 271 -11.32 -1.76 -23.11
CA ARG A 271 -12.70 -2.22 -22.91
C ARG A 271 -13.37 -1.42 -21.78
N ARG A 272 -12.71 -1.33 -20.62
CA ARG A 272 -13.19 -0.55 -19.46
C ARG A 272 -13.39 0.91 -19.80
N ARG A 273 -12.38 1.52 -20.44
CA ARG A 273 -12.42 2.92 -20.88
C ARG A 273 -13.62 3.20 -21.78
N ARG A 274 -13.85 2.38 -22.81
CA ARG A 274 -14.99 2.55 -23.75
C ARG A 274 -16.34 2.47 -23.03
N ILE A 275 -16.49 1.55 -22.08
CA ILE A 275 -17.72 1.42 -21.27
C ILE A 275 -17.93 2.67 -20.41
N GLN A 276 -16.88 3.16 -19.75
CA GLN A 276 -16.93 4.36 -18.90
C GLN A 276 -17.25 5.62 -19.69
N GLU A 277 -16.58 5.85 -20.82
CA GLU A 277 -16.83 7.00 -21.69
C GLU A 277 -18.25 6.99 -22.27
N LYS A 278 -18.75 5.82 -22.68
CA LYS A 278 -20.13 5.65 -23.12
C LYS A 278 -21.12 5.99 -22.00
N TYR A 279 -20.91 5.44 -20.80
CA TYR A 279 -21.75 5.72 -19.65
C TYR A 279 -21.77 7.21 -19.31
N ASN A 280 -20.60 7.86 -19.29
CA ASN A 280 -20.48 9.28 -19.03
C ASN A 280 -21.27 10.12 -20.04
N LYS A 281 -21.16 9.78 -21.34
CA LYS A 281 -21.89 10.48 -22.40
C LYS A 281 -23.40 10.31 -22.28
N GLU A 282 -23.86 9.10 -21.97
CA GLU A 282 -25.29 8.79 -21.80
C GLU A 282 -25.90 9.51 -20.58
N HIS A 283 -25.11 9.73 -19.53
CA HIS A 283 -25.57 10.32 -18.26
C HIS A 283 -25.15 11.78 -18.06
N GLY A 284 -24.48 12.41 -19.05
CA GLY A 284 -24.02 13.80 -18.97
C GLY A 284 -22.95 14.04 -17.89
N ILE A 285 -22.15 13.04 -17.55
CA ILE A 285 -21.11 13.12 -16.52
C ILE A 285 -19.83 13.69 -17.14
N THR A 286 -19.32 14.78 -16.56
CA THR A 286 -17.99 15.31 -16.92
C THR A 286 -16.94 14.74 -15.95
N PRO A 287 -15.91 14.03 -16.43
CA PRO A 287 -14.87 13.46 -15.58
C PRO A 287 -14.19 14.55 -14.73
N ALA A 288 -14.11 14.33 -13.42
CA ALA A 288 -13.45 15.23 -12.50
C ALA A 288 -12.46 14.48 -11.59
N GLY A 289 -11.27 15.06 -11.40
CA GLY A 289 -10.30 14.56 -10.43
C GLY A 289 -10.81 14.74 -9.00
N ILE A 290 -10.51 13.77 -8.13
CA ILE A 290 -10.80 13.89 -6.69
C ILE A 290 -9.69 14.74 -6.05
N LYS A 291 -10.05 15.88 -5.45
CA LYS A 291 -9.14 16.63 -4.58
C LYS A 291 -9.18 16.04 -3.17
N LYS A 292 -8.24 15.15 -2.84
CA LYS A 292 -8.03 14.66 -1.47
C LYS A 292 -7.04 15.56 -0.74
N SER A 293 -7.28 15.91 0.52
CA SER A 293 -6.28 16.59 1.35
C SER A 293 -5.03 15.73 1.48
N VAL A 294 -3.87 16.38 1.55
CA VAL A 294 -2.60 15.69 1.85
C VAL A 294 -2.54 15.26 3.32
N THR A 295 -3.25 15.98 4.19
CA THR A 295 -3.35 15.74 5.65
C THR A 295 -3.95 14.38 6.01
N ASP A 296 -4.82 13.83 5.17
CA ASP A 296 -5.58 12.59 5.44
C ASP A 296 -4.72 11.32 5.40
N ILE A 297 -3.54 11.38 4.75
CA ILE A 297 -2.67 10.21 4.61
C ILE A 297 -2.12 9.78 5.98
N LEU A 298 -1.76 10.74 6.83
CA LEU A 298 -1.20 10.44 8.16
C LEU A 298 -2.28 10.03 9.15
N SER A 299 -3.46 10.68 9.14
CA SER A 299 -4.55 10.35 10.07
C SER A 299 -5.07 8.93 9.89
N THR A 300 -5.20 8.45 8.65
CA THR A 300 -5.72 7.11 8.32
C THR A 300 -4.86 5.99 8.92
N ILE A 301 -3.53 6.18 9.03
CA ILE A 301 -2.61 5.18 9.59
C ILE A 301 -2.70 5.14 11.11
N TYR A 302 -2.85 6.30 11.76
CA TYR A 302 -2.98 6.36 13.22
C TYR A 302 -4.36 5.96 13.73
N GLU A 303 -5.41 6.11 12.93
CA GLU A 303 -6.77 5.67 13.25
C GLU A 303 -6.95 4.14 13.19
N ALA A 304 -6.10 3.44 12.43
CA ALA A 304 -6.12 1.97 12.36
C ALA A 304 -5.70 1.29 13.69
N ASP A 305 -4.98 1.99 14.57
CA ASP A 305 -4.50 1.42 15.84
C ASP A 305 -5.41 1.68 17.05
N TYR A 306 -6.28 2.69 17.05
CA TYR A 306 -7.20 2.95 18.19
C TYR A 306 -8.49 3.67 17.77
N TYR A 307 -9.64 3.11 18.17
CA TYR A 307 -10.96 3.76 18.10
C TYR A 307 -10.91 5.14 18.78
N THR A 308 -11.34 6.19 18.07
CA THR A 308 -11.36 7.57 18.56
C THR A 308 -12.78 8.05 18.88
N VAL A 309 -12.92 8.75 20.01
CA VAL A 309 -14.05 9.65 20.30
C VAL A 309 -13.54 11.08 20.03
N PRO A 310 -14.24 11.91 19.23
CA PRO A 310 -13.79 13.28 18.96
C PRO A 310 -13.98 14.17 20.19
N LEU A 311 -12.97 14.96 20.55
CA LEU A 311 -13.10 16.08 21.49
C LEU A 311 -13.02 17.40 20.72
N GLU A 312 -14.11 18.18 20.76
CA GLU A 312 -14.21 19.53 20.19
C GLU A 312 -13.56 20.57 21.12
N LYS A 313 -12.26 20.86 20.99
CA LYS A 313 -11.70 22.14 21.47
C LYS A 313 -10.64 22.71 20.54
N THR A 314 -10.80 24.00 20.23
CA THR A 314 -9.91 24.83 19.42
C THR A 314 -8.47 24.90 19.97
N PRO A 315 -7.42 24.90 19.12
CA PRO A 315 -6.02 24.83 19.58
C PRO A 315 -5.46 26.14 20.15
N GLU A 316 -4.80 26.08 21.30
CA GLU A 316 -3.84 27.11 21.74
C GLU A 316 -2.49 26.96 20.99
N PRO A 317 -1.77 28.06 20.69
CA PRO A 317 -0.44 28.00 20.08
C PRO A 317 0.61 27.44 21.06
N ILE A 318 1.39 26.47 20.61
CA ILE A 318 2.48 25.87 21.38
C ILE A 318 3.80 26.49 20.90
N ASP A 319 4.40 27.33 21.74
CA ASP A 319 5.70 27.98 21.48
C ASP A 319 6.80 27.27 22.28
N ILE A 320 7.37 26.21 21.72
CA ILE A 320 8.44 25.40 22.36
C ILE A 320 9.66 25.33 21.44
N PRO A 321 10.87 25.64 21.94
CA PRO A 321 12.11 25.54 21.16
C PRO A 321 12.36 24.11 20.62
N PRO A 322 12.87 23.94 19.39
CA PRO A 322 13.05 22.64 18.73
C PRO A 322 13.81 21.61 19.56
N GLU A 323 14.87 22.03 20.23
CA GLU A 323 15.74 21.16 21.06
C GLU A 323 15.03 20.56 22.28
N LYS A 324 13.90 21.15 22.71
CA LYS A 324 13.12 20.71 23.87
C LYS A 324 11.91 19.87 23.48
N ILE A 325 11.57 19.76 22.20
CA ILE A 325 10.38 19.06 21.72
C ILE A 325 10.44 17.57 22.11
N SER A 326 11.53 16.88 21.78
CA SER A 326 11.71 15.46 22.09
C SER A 326 11.60 15.14 23.60
N LYS A 327 12.19 15.99 24.45
CA LYS A 327 12.08 15.87 25.92
C LYS A 327 10.65 16.09 26.41
N THR A 328 9.94 17.04 25.80
CA THR A 328 8.55 17.36 26.16
C THR A 328 7.60 16.22 25.75
N ILE A 329 7.83 15.60 24.59
CA ILE A 329 7.09 14.42 24.13
C ILE A 329 7.27 13.27 25.13
N SER A 330 8.50 12.99 25.54
CA SER A 330 8.79 11.92 26.52
C SER A 330 8.11 12.16 27.88
N ALA A 331 8.05 13.41 28.33
CA ALA A 331 7.35 13.79 29.56
C ALA A 331 5.83 13.60 29.43
N LEU A 332 5.24 14.08 28.33
CA LEU A 332 3.81 13.94 28.06
C LEU A 332 3.39 12.48 27.86
N GLU A 333 4.23 11.63 27.27
CA GLU A 333 3.96 10.20 27.13
C GLU A 333 3.89 9.49 28.48
N ARG A 334 4.74 9.90 29.44
CA ARG A 334 4.69 9.39 30.81
C ARG A 334 3.40 9.83 31.49
N GLU A 335 3.05 11.12 31.41
CA GLU A 335 1.80 11.67 31.96
C GLU A 335 0.55 11.02 31.35
N MET A 336 0.55 10.79 30.04
CA MET A 336 -0.54 10.11 29.33
C MET A 336 -0.74 8.68 29.83
N LYS A 337 0.37 7.94 30.01
CA LYS A 337 0.33 6.56 30.55
C LYS A 337 -0.15 6.53 32.00
N GLU A 338 0.21 7.53 32.81
CA GLU A 338 -0.26 7.68 34.19
C GLU A 338 -1.76 8.02 34.25
N ALA A 339 -2.24 8.92 33.40
CA ALA A 339 -3.66 9.26 33.27
C ALA A 339 -4.49 8.04 32.82
N ALA A 340 -3.99 7.28 31.84
CA ALA A 340 -4.64 6.05 31.37
C ALA A 340 -4.71 4.97 32.48
N ARG A 341 -3.66 4.84 33.30
CA ARG A 341 -3.65 3.94 34.47
C ARG A 341 -4.63 4.37 35.56
N SER A 342 -4.87 5.67 35.68
CA SER A 342 -5.79 6.26 36.65
C SER A 342 -7.22 6.35 36.14
N MET A 343 -7.51 5.78 34.96
CA MET A 343 -8.82 5.83 34.27
C MET A 343 -9.29 7.25 33.89
N GLU A 344 -8.38 8.22 33.82
CA GLU A 344 -8.63 9.58 33.36
C GLU A 344 -8.47 9.69 31.83
N TYR A 345 -9.40 9.07 31.11
CA TYR A 345 -9.29 8.93 29.64
C TYR A 345 -9.33 10.27 28.89
N GLU A 346 -10.05 11.27 29.40
CA GLU A 346 -10.09 12.61 28.81
C GLU A 346 -8.73 13.31 28.92
N THR A 347 -8.09 13.23 30.08
CA THR A 347 -6.74 13.77 30.30
C THR A 347 -5.72 13.05 29.40
N ALA A 348 -5.80 11.71 29.31
CA ALA A 348 -4.95 10.94 28.42
C ALA A 348 -5.14 11.33 26.94
N ALA A 349 -6.39 11.55 26.50
CA ALA A 349 -6.69 12.01 25.15
C ALA A 349 -6.12 13.42 24.87
N GLN A 350 -6.25 14.36 25.81
CA GLN A 350 -5.66 15.70 25.67
C GLN A 350 -4.12 15.65 25.53
N LYS A 351 -3.46 14.83 26.36
CA LYS A 351 -1.99 14.65 26.32
C LYS A 351 -1.54 14.00 25.02
N ARG A 352 -2.29 13.01 24.51
CA ARG A 352 -2.07 12.40 23.20
C ARG A 352 -2.14 13.44 22.08
N ASP A 353 -3.16 14.29 22.09
CA ASP A 353 -3.36 15.30 21.05
C ASP A 353 -2.25 16.37 21.10
N GLN A 354 -1.73 16.70 22.30
CA GLN A 354 -0.54 17.53 22.47
C GLN A 354 0.74 16.87 21.92
N ILE A 355 0.95 15.58 22.20
CA ILE A 355 2.08 14.81 21.65
C ILE A 355 2.03 14.80 20.13
N LYS A 356 0.84 14.60 19.55
CA LYS A 356 0.63 14.61 18.09
C LYS A 356 1.11 15.93 17.47
N ARG A 357 0.68 17.06 18.04
CA ARG A 357 1.10 18.41 17.58
C ARG A 357 2.61 18.63 17.72
N LEU A 358 3.20 18.17 18.82
CA LEU A 358 4.63 18.32 19.05
C LEU A 358 5.47 17.47 18.08
N ARG A 359 5.02 16.26 17.75
CA ARG A 359 5.65 15.42 16.72
C ARG A 359 5.50 16.01 15.32
N GLU A 360 4.36 16.60 15.00
CA GLU A 360 4.18 17.35 13.74
C GLU A 360 5.16 18.52 13.63
N LEU A 361 5.39 19.26 14.74
CA LEU A 361 6.41 20.30 14.82
C LEU A 361 7.83 19.73 14.70
N GLU A 362 8.14 18.64 15.40
CA GLU A 362 9.45 17.97 15.34
C GLU A 362 9.81 17.55 13.91
N ILE A 363 8.85 16.96 13.19
CA ILE A 363 9.00 16.57 11.78
C ILE A 363 9.18 17.80 10.89
N LYS A 364 8.46 18.88 11.15
CA LYS A 364 8.61 20.14 10.41
C LYS A 364 10.01 20.73 10.60
N TYR A 365 10.57 20.66 11.81
CA TYR A 365 11.92 21.14 12.09
C TYR A 365 13.01 20.23 11.51
N LEU A 366 12.87 18.90 11.64
CA LEU A 366 13.78 17.92 11.02
C LEU A 366 13.83 18.04 9.49
N GLY A 367 12.68 18.32 8.86
CA GLY A 367 12.59 18.57 7.43
C GLY A 367 13.14 19.93 6.96
N SER A 368 13.40 20.86 7.88
CA SER A 368 14.01 22.17 7.56
C SER A 368 15.52 22.20 7.77
N SER A 369 16.09 21.26 8.54
CA SER A 369 17.53 21.18 8.81
C SER A 369 18.37 20.67 7.63
N GLU A 370 17.77 20.17 6.55
CA GLU A 370 18.48 19.91 5.28
C GLU A 370 18.50 21.14 4.35
N GLU A 371 17.81 22.24 4.71
CA GLU A 371 17.80 23.51 3.98
C GLU A 371 18.45 24.62 4.82
N ASN A 372 19.75 24.51 5.07
CA ASN A 372 20.66 25.66 5.16
C ASN A 372 22.12 25.16 5.00
N PRO A 373 22.97 25.91 4.28
CA PRO A 373 24.11 25.41 3.53
C PRO A 373 25.23 24.75 4.34
#